data_AF-A0A3B4BGE6-F1
#
_entry.id   AF-A0A3B4BGE6-F1
#
_cell.length_a   1.000
_cell.length_b   1.000
_cell.length_c   1.000
_cell.angle_alpha   90.00
_cell.angle_beta   90.00
_cell.angle_gamma   90.00
#
_symmetry.space_group_name_H-M   'P 1'
#
loop_
_entity.id
_entity.type
_entity.pdbx_description
1 polymer ?
#
loop_
_entity_poly.entity_id
_entity_poly.type
_entity_poly.pdbx_seq_one_letter_code
_entity_poly.pdbx_strand_id
1 'polypeptide(L)'
;MTTKRRLITDSYRVVKRERRGGKRERSPTPPPTPEPRQEDLQKLKQFDLDWRFGPCTGISRLQRWERAQLHGLSPPQEIKELLLQRYHLLYWPLFITQNTHCLCLHAYQKLLKWDLKWD
;
A
#
# COMPACT_ATOMS: atom_id res chain seq x y z
N MET A 1 41.08 -25.58 38.55
CA MET A 1 40.24 -26.41 37.66
C MET A 1 39.02 -25.59 37.25
N THR A 2 39.06 -24.88 36.12
CA THR A 2 37.92 -24.04 35.68
C THR A 2 37.05 -24.81 34.70
N THR A 3 35.86 -25.20 35.13
CA THR A 3 34.87 -25.91 34.29
C THR A 3 34.27 -24.94 33.28
N LYS A 4 34.82 -24.91 32.05
CA LYS A 4 34.25 -24.12 30.95
C LYS A 4 32.89 -24.71 30.56
N ARG A 5 31.80 -24.03 30.92
CA ARG A 5 30.44 -24.39 30.51
C ARG A 5 30.35 -24.23 28.99
N ARG A 6 30.02 -25.31 28.28
CA ARG A 6 29.81 -25.30 26.83
C ARG A 6 28.65 -24.36 26.50
N LEU A 7 28.81 -23.55 25.45
CA LEU A 7 27.75 -22.66 24.97
C LEU A 7 26.66 -23.51 24.32
N ILE A 8 25.42 -23.04 24.39
CA ILE A 8 24.24 -23.72 23.81
C ILE A 8 24.46 -24.03 22.31
N THR A 9 25.24 -23.18 21.64
CA THR A 9 25.60 -23.29 20.22
C THR A 9 26.49 -24.49 19.88
N ASP A 10 27.21 -25.06 20.85
CA ASP A 10 28.11 -26.21 20.63
C ASP A 10 27.35 -27.55 20.54
N SER A 11 26.06 -27.57 20.88
CA SER A 11 25.24 -28.78 20.84
C SER A 11 24.61 -29.06 19.46
N TYR A 12 24.60 -28.06 18.56
CA TYR A 12 24.01 -28.21 17.24
C TYR A 12 25.00 -28.86 16.26
N ARG A 13 24.54 -29.89 15.54
CA ARG A 13 25.32 -30.52 14.47
C ARG A 13 25.55 -29.52 13.34
N VAL A 14 26.82 -29.18 13.10
CA VAL A 14 27.23 -28.39 11.94
C VAL A 14 27.08 -29.24 10.68
N VAL A 15 26.01 -29.00 9.92
CA VAL A 15 25.84 -29.60 8.59
C VAL A 15 26.51 -28.69 7.57
N LYS A 16 27.49 -29.23 6.84
CA LYS A 16 28.14 -28.54 5.71
C LYS A 16 27.11 -28.43 4.57
N ARG A 17 26.34 -27.33 4.57
CA ARG A 17 25.43 -27.02 3.45
C ARG A 17 26.28 -26.58 2.27
N GLU A 18 26.35 -27.43 1.26
CA GLU A 18 27.00 -27.10 0.00
C GLU A 18 26.32 -25.85 -0.58
N ARG A 19 27.11 -24.80 -0.83
CA ARG A 19 26.62 -23.60 -1.51
C ARG A 19 26.26 -24.05 -2.92
N ARG A 20 24.99 -24.38 -3.14
CA ARG A 20 24.41 -24.52 -4.49
C ARG A 20 24.59 -23.16 -5.16
N GLY A 21 25.71 -23.00 -5.86
CA GLY A 21 25.99 -21.90 -6.77
C GLY A 21 25.09 -22.03 -7.98
N GLY A 22 23.78 -21.89 -7.77
CA GLY A 22 22.85 -21.68 -8.85
C GLY A 22 23.10 -20.28 -9.36
N LYS A 23 23.72 -20.16 -10.55
CA LYS A 23 23.65 -18.95 -11.36
C LYS A 23 22.16 -18.68 -11.56
N ARG A 24 21.60 -17.80 -10.71
CA ARG A 24 20.23 -17.31 -10.88
C ARG A 24 20.22 -16.63 -12.23
N GLU A 25 19.67 -17.30 -13.23
CA GLU A 25 19.25 -16.62 -14.45
C GLU A 25 18.30 -15.52 -14.01
N ARG A 26 18.70 -14.27 -14.29
CA ARG A 26 17.86 -13.12 -14.02
C ARG A 26 16.61 -13.34 -14.85
N SER A 27 15.48 -13.54 -14.17
CA SER A 27 14.18 -13.57 -14.80
C SER A 27 14.06 -12.37 -15.75
N PRO A 28 13.48 -12.54 -16.95
CA PRO A 28 13.24 -11.42 -17.85
C PRO A 28 12.57 -10.31 -17.04
N THR A 29 13.14 -9.11 -17.10
CA THR A 29 12.54 -7.94 -16.48
C THR A 29 11.08 -7.91 -16.95
N PRO A 30 10.10 -7.88 -16.04
CA PRO A 30 8.70 -7.78 -16.46
C PRO A 30 8.58 -6.58 -17.43
N PRO A 31 7.71 -6.69 -18.45
CA PRO A 31 7.45 -5.56 -19.36
C PRO A 31 7.19 -4.30 -18.51
N PRO A 32 7.58 -3.11 -18.97
CA PRO A 32 7.36 -1.89 -18.22
C PRO A 32 5.85 -1.72 -18.03
N THR A 33 5.35 -2.21 -16.90
CA THR A 33 4.11 -1.74 -16.33
C THR A 33 4.25 -0.23 -16.21
N PRO A 34 3.17 0.56 -16.39
CA PRO A 34 3.17 1.95 -15.98
C PRO A 34 3.31 1.99 -14.45
N GLU A 35 4.54 1.74 -13.99
CA GLU A 35 4.94 1.83 -12.61
C GLU A 35 4.82 3.31 -12.24
N PRO A 36 4.21 3.63 -11.10
CA PRO A 36 4.14 5.01 -10.65
C PRO A 36 5.56 5.58 -10.63
N ARG A 37 5.74 6.78 -11.19
CA ARG A 37 7.05 7.41 -11.23
C ARG A 37 7.57 7.50 -9.79
N GLN A 38 8.87 7.34 -9.60
CA GLN A 38 9.48 7.35 -8.27
C GLN A 38 9.09 8.61 -7.46
N GLU A 39 8.91 9.73 -8.16
CA GLU A 39 8.43 11.01 -7.62
C GLU A 39 6.99 10.93 -7.08
N ASP A 40 6.07 10.28 -7.81
CA ASP A 40 4.68 10.11 -7.39
C ASP A 40 4.60 9.29 -6.09
N LEU A 41 5.44 8.25 -5.98
CA LEU A 41 5.55 7.45 -4.76
C LEU A 41 6.09 8.25 -3.58
N GLN A 42 7.06 9.15 -3.81
CA GLN A 42 7.58 10.03 -2.77
C GLN A 42 6.51 11.02 -2.29
N LYS A 43 5.73 11.62 -3.20
CA LYS A 43 4.60 12.49 -2.84
C LYS A 43 3.57 11.77 -1.98
N LEU A 44 3.17 10.55 -2.38
CA LEU A 44 2.22 9.74 -1.61
C LEU A 44 2.76 9.37 -0.23
N LYS A 45 4.06 9.05 -0.11
CA LYS A 45 4.69 8.80 1.19
C LYS A 45 4.73 10.04 2.07
N GLN A 46 5.04 11.21 1.49
CA GLN A 46 5.07 12.46 2.24
C GLN A 46 3.69 12.81 2.81
N PHE A 47 2.63 12.57 2.03
CA PHE A 47 1.26 12.67 2.50
C PHE A 47 0.95 11.66 3.60
N ASP A 48 1.41 10.41 3.45
CA ASP A 48 1.21 9.37 4.46
C ASP A 48 1.84 9.76 5.81
N LEU A 49 2.98 10.46 5.79
CA LEU A 49 3.72 10.91 6.97
C LEU A 49 3.16 12.19 7.63
N ASP A 50 2.37 12.98 6.91
CA ASP A 50 1.81 14.21 7.47
C ASP A 50 0.65 13.87 8.42
N TRP A 51 0.86 14.08 9.72
CA TRP A 51 -0.11 13.81 10.77
C TRP A 51 -1.30 14.78 10.76
N ARG A 52 -1.17 15.93 10.10
CA ARG A 52 -2.21 16.98 10.06
C ARG A 52 -3.50 16.47 9.41
N PHE A 53 -3.39 15.56 8.44
CA PHE A 53 -4.51 14.99 7.69
C PHE A 53 -5.20 13.80 8.40
N GLY A 54 -4.89 13.56 9.67
CA GLY A 54 -5.49 12.50 10.49
C GLY A 54 -4.76 11.15 10.40
N PRO A 55 -5.23 10.11 11.10
CA PRO A 55 -4.55 8.82 11.19
C PRO A 55 -4.48 8.10 9.83
N CYS A 56 -3.36 7.41 9.56
CA CYS A 56 -3.16 6.62 8.34
C CYS A 56 -3.59 5.15 8.46
N THR A 57 -3.99 4.71 9.65
CA THR A 57 -4.28 3.31 9.96
C THR A 57 -5.74 2.97 9.68
N GLY A 58 -5.99 1.84 9.02
CA GLY A 58 -7.34 1.29 8.84
C GLY A 58 -8.19 1.96 7.75
N ILE A 59 -7.64 2.91 7.00
CA ILE A 59 -8.32 3.60 5.90
C ILE A 59 -7.44 3.62 4.65
N SER A 60 -8.06 3.66 3.48
CA SER A 60 -7.33 3.86 2.22
C SER A 60 -6.82 5.30 2.11
N ARG A 61 -5.76 5.52 1.30
CA ARG A 61 -5.22 6.86 1.04
C ARG A 61 -6.27 7.84 0.49
N LEU A 62 -7.20 7.35 -0.33
CA LEU A 62 -8.28 8.17 -0.88
C LEU A 62 -9.28 8.58 0.20
N GLN A 63 -9.71 7.65 1.05
CA GLN A 63 -10.59 7.95 2.19
C GLN A 63 -9.95 8.95 3.16
N ARG A 64 -8.65 8.81 3.43
CA ARG A 64 -7.90 9.77 4.25
C ARG A 64 -7.90 11.17 3.64
N TRP A 65 -7.68 11.27 2.32
CA TRP A 65 -7.74 12.53 1.59
C TRP A 65 -9.12 13.17 1.67
N GLU A 66 -10.19 12.41 1.45
CA GLU A 66 -11.57 12.89 1.53
C GLU A 66 -11.92 13.40 2.92
N ARG A 67 -11.55 12.65 3.97
CA ARG A 67 -11.75 13.06 5.36
C ARG A 67 -11.02 14.37 5.66
N ALA A 68 -9.75 14.49 5.27
CA ALA A 68 -8.99 15.72 5.45
C ALA A 68 -9.62 16.92 4.73
N GLN A 69 -10.18 16.71 3.53
CA GLN A 69 -10.92 17.75 2.80
C GLN A 69 -12.21 18.14 3.53
N LEU A 70 -12.95 17.18 4.07
CA LEU A 70 -14.17 17.42 4.87
C LEU A 70 -13.87 18.21 6.15
N HIS A 71 -12.73 17.97 6.80
CA HIS A 71 -12.28 18.76 7.96
C HIS A 71 -11.68 20.12 7.59
N GLY A 72 -11.68 20.51 6.31
CA GLY A 72 -11.19 21.82 5.86
C GLY A 72 -9.66 21.96 5.89
N LEU A 73 -8.91 20.85 5.95
CA LEU A 73 -7.44 20.85 6.00
C LEU A 73 -6.78 21.04 4.63
N SER A 74 -7.57 21.24 3.57
CA SER A 74 -7.14 21.47 2.19
C SER A 74 -5.97 20.57 1.73
N PRO A 75 -6.15 19.23 1.70
CA PRO A 75 -5.11 18.33 1.24
C PRO A 75 -4.76 18.57 -0.24
N PRO A 76 -3.51 18.32 -0.68
CA PRO A 76 -3.10 18.61 -2.06
C PRO A 76 -3.89 17.82 -3.10
N GLN A 77 -4.41 18.51 -4.13
CA GLN A 77 -5.24 17.91 -5.18
C GLN A 77 -4.48 16.89 -6.04
N GLU A 78 -3.19 17.12 -6.27
CA GLU A 78 -2.30 16.22 -7.01
C GLU A 78 -2.32 14.78 -6.44
N ILE A 79 -2.44 14.65 -5.13
CA ILE A 79 -2.50 13.35 -4.47
C ILE A 79 -3.78 12.61 -4.84
N LYS A 80 -4.92 13.32 -4.89
CA LYS A 80 -6.19 12.74 -5.31
C LYS A 80 -6.12 12.23 -6.74
N GLU A 81 -5.54 13.02 -7.64
CA GLU A 81 -5.38 12.65 -9.05
C GLU A 81 -4.50 11.42 -9.23
N LEU A 82 -3.36 11.37 -8.55
CA LEU A 82 -2.47 10.21 -8.53
C LEU A 82 -3.17 8.94 -8.03
N LEU A 83 -3.98 9.08 -6.98
CA LEU A 83 -4.77 7.97 -6.45
C LEU A 83 -5.81 7.50 -7.47
N LEU A 84 -6.61 8.41 -8.04
CA LEU A 84 -7.64 8.10 -9.02
C LEU A 84 -7.08 7.48 -10.30
N GLN A 85 -5.95 7.98 -10.81
CA GLN A 85 -5.28 7.41 -11.98
C GLN A 85 -4.93 5.93 -11.75
N ARG A 86 -4.45 5.60 -10.55
CA ARG A 86 -4.12 4.22 -10.17
C ARG A 86 -5.38 3.35 -10.00
N TYR A 87 -6.46 3.87 -9.43
CA TYR A 87 -7.73 3.14 -9.37
C TYR A 87 -8.34 2.92 -10.76
N HIS A 88 -8.26 3.91 -11.65
CA HIS A 88 -8.76 3.80 -13.02
C HIS A 88 -8.04 2.68 -13.79
N LEU A 89 -6.71 2.58 -13.68
CA LEU A 89 -5.94 1.51 -14.34
C LEU A 89 -6.23 0.11 -13.77
N LEU A 90 -6.61 0.01 -12.49
CA LEU A 90 -6.86 -1.28 -11.83
C LEU A 90 -8.32 -1.75 -11.93
N TYR A 91 -9.29 -0.84 -12.10
CA TYR A 91 -10.71 -1.16 -12.00
C TYR A 91 -11.54 -0.76 -13.23
N TRP A 92 -11.12 0.24 -14.03
CA TRP A 92 -11.91 0.74 -15.17
C TRP A 92 -12.04 -0.23 -16.35
N PRO A 93 -11.00 -0.98 -16.80
CA PRO A 93 -11.18 -1.94 -17.90
C PRO A 93 -12.07 -3.14 -17.52
N LEU A 94 -12.27 -3.40 -16.22
CA LEU A 94 -13.25 -4.37 -15.71
C LEU A 94 -14.69 -3.81 -15.65
N PHE A 95 -14.86 -2.49 -15.69
CA PHE A 95 -16.14 -1.81 -15.47
C PHE A 95 -16.87 -1.46 -16.78
N ILE A 96 -16.17 -1.36 -17.92
CA ILE A 96 -16.79 -1.08 -19.23
C ILE A 96 -17.59 -2.28 -19.77
N THR A 97 -17.27 -3.51 -19.37
CA THR A 97 -17.98 -4.72 -19.82
C THR A 97 -19.20 -5.07 -18.96
N GLN A 98 -19.44 -4.38 -17.84
CA GLN A 98 -20.54 -4.69 -16.90
C GLN A 98 -21.50 -3.52 -16.61
N ASN A 99 -21.55 -2.49 -17.46
CA ASN A 99 -22.44 -1.36 -17.20
C ASN A 99 -23.85 -1.55 -17.78
N THR A 100 -24.67 -2.30 -17.04
CA THR A 100 -26.05 -1.86 -16.77
C THR A 100 -26.04 -1.04 -15.48
N HIS A 101 -26.29 0.24 -15.67
CA HIS A 101 -26.39 1.33 -14.70
C HIS A 101 -27.41 1.04 -13.58
N CYS A 102 -27.11 1.34 -12.30
CA CYS A 102 -27.98 2.12 -11.37
C CYS A 102 -27.67 2.04 -9.85
N LEU A 103 -26.84 1.13 -9.32
CA LEU A 103 -26.77 0.96 -7.84
C LEU A 103 -25.52 1.49 -7.12
N CYS A 104 -24.53 2.04 -7.83
CA CYS A 104 -23.23 2.34 -7.19
C CYS A 104 -23.18 3.66 -6.39
N LEU A 105 -24.00 4.67 -6.73
CA LEU A 105 -23.97 5.98 -6.07
C LEU A 105 -24.54 5.97 -4.64
N HIS A 106 -25.50 5.10 -4.32
CA HIS A 106 -26.07 5.02 -2.96
C HIS A 106 -25.19 4.22 -1.98
N ALA A 107 -24.39 3.27 -2.45
CA ALA A 107 -23.45 2.53 -1.61
C ALA A 107 -22.30 3.44 -1.13
N TYR A 108 -21.83 4.34 -1.99
CA TYR A 108 -20.77 5.29 -1.67
C TYR A 108 -21.20 6.31 -0.59
N GLN A 109 -22.45 6.79 -0.64
CA GLN A 109 -22.98 7.72 0.37
C GLN A 109 -23.22 7.06 1.74
N LYS A 110 -23.55 5.75 1.79
CA LYS A 110 -23.72 5.05 3.07
C LYS A 110 -22.38 4.79 3.77
N LEU A 111 -21.31 4.50 3.04
CA LEU A 111 -19.97 4.29 3.63
C LEU A 111 -19.40 5.56 4.26
N LEU A 112 -19.62 6.73 3.63
CA LEU A 112 -19.23 8.03 4.22
C LEU A 112 -20.01 8.39 5.49
N LYS A 113 -21.23 7.86 5.67
CA LYS A 113 -22.09 8.16 6.83
C LYS A 113 -21.81 7.27 8.05
N TRP A 114 -21.17 6.11 7.86
CA TRP A 114 -20.78 5.22 8.97
C TRP A 114 -19.53 5.69 9.72
N ASP A 115 -18.66 6.48 9.09
CA ASP A 115 -17.42 7.00 9.68
C ASP A 115 -17.62 8.20 10.64
N LEU A 116 -18.79 8.85 10.61
CA LEU A 116 -19.14 9.98 11.50
C LEU A 116 -19.65 9.52 12.90
N LYS A 117 -19.74 8.22 13.15
CA LYS A 117 -20.30 7.66 14.40
C LYS A 117 -19.23 7.17 15.39
N TRP A 118 -17.95 7.19 15.00
CA TRP A 118 -16.83 6.75 15.83
C TRP A 118 -15.77 7.84 16.02
N ASP A 119 -16.21 9.10 16.18
CA ASP A 119 -15.49 10.14 16.91
C ASP A 119 -16.10 10.28 18.31
#